data_AF-A0A2N6FBD7-F1
#
_entry.id   AF-A0A2N6FBD7-F1
#
_cell.length_a   1.000
_cell.length_b   1.000
_cell.length_c   1.000
_cell.angle_alpha   90.00
_cell.angle_beta   90.00
_cell.angle_gamma   90.00
#
_symmetry.space_group_name_H-M   'P 1'
#
loop_
_entity.id
_entity.type
_entity.pdbx_description
1 polymer ?
#
loop_
_entity_poly.entity_id
_entity_poly.type
_entity_poly.pdbx_seq_one_letter_code
_entity_poly.pdbx_strand_id
1 'polypeptide(L)'
;MFRLIQVIFILLVFLCGLQGAVFAEVVPFKGNANALILFSNEWTAYTHGYVNEPYYNNSRDYYGYFDPNKYYEYQKNAGFAPVGATSNHYVPQVETMAGDFWSGNFLNWATMSNADLVRKTFTGGKRSKDTSKQTRLQRADISSRPWRVRYTGADLSRLVPLVYADPSYVFHNAGTTLFVTTASGNVISDHFEFEVEVCVSSMLENNCRIYGDHFKPDGLLQLNSEGNFGLMSYSASQATEGGILRVPIGPIVKEFSSKSGTFTPQKGIINFINNFDHKGWSPLAEMYYEALRYLKGNEAGQSVYCGEGLVSEGKFPVYGCDSRKPWVDPFTSSLQHTSIIIVSDEYPSKDLNSVPGSYFNPTYVDQPMSFGMNAPYNPDVAGLTRLVGDAEGVTGTQQMVAVGNYRCRMETVTDLASVSGICPSEPQSEGTFNIAGLAYEAFTGDLRPDFEYRQIVQTFVLAYRGSQSTFNSPTELPMSPLMLAAKYGSFGDLNGNGLPDLQEEWADENRMDVNGNYLPFRFFYAEHGGELINSFWHVFLPIYK
;
A
#
# COMPACT_ATOMS: atom_id res chain seq x y z
N MET A 1 -22.98 -45.22 -1.99
CA MET A 1 -21.95 -45.28 -0.92
C MET A 1 -20.80 -44.26 -1.09
N PHE A 2 -20.81 -43.41 -2.15
CA PHE A 2 -19.79 -42.40 -2.43
C PHE A 2 -20.23 -40.94 -2.20
N ARG A 3 -21.32 -40.72 -1.44
CA ARG A 3 -21.81 -39.37 -1.08
C ARG A 3 -21.98 -39.14 0.43
N LEU A 4 -21.50 -40.06 1.27
CA LEU A 4 -21.57 -39.96 2.73
C LEU A 4 -20.22 -39.72 3.42
N ILE A 5 -19.11 -39.72 2.67
CA ILE A 5 -17.75 -39.56 3.23
C ILE A 5 -17.30 -38.08 3.25
N GLN A 6 -17.89 -37.20 2.44
CA GLN A 6 -17.56 -35.76 2.45
C GLN A 6 -18.21 -34.97 3.60
N VAL A 7 -19.25 -35.52 4.24
CA VAL A 7 -19.98 -34.82 5.33
C VAL A 7 -19.37 -35.11 6.70
N ILE A 8 -18.56 -36.17 6.84
CA ILE A 8 -17.97 -36.57 8.13
C ILE A 8 -16.63 -35.85 8.41
N PHE A 9 -15.98 -35.26 7.40
CA PHE A 9 -14.76 -34.47 7.60
C PHE A 9 -14.99 -33.06 8.16
N ILE A 10 -16.25 -32.58 8.16
CA ILE A 10 -16.62 -31.22 8.57
C ILE A 10 -16.84 -31.09 10.10
N LEU A 11 -16.99 -32.21 10.83
CA LEU A 11 -17.37 -32.18 12.25
C LEU A 11 -16.26 -32.55 13.26
N LEU A 12 -15.01 -32.72 12.81
CA LEU A 12 -13.89 -33.16 13.68
C LEU A 12 -12.80 -32.11 13.94
N VAL A 13 -12.91 -30.89 13.39
CA VAL A 13 -11.91 -29.82 13.58
C VAL A 13 -12.21 -28.92 14.80
N PHE A 14 -13.34 -29.10 15.49
CA PHE A 14 -13.72 -28.23 16.62
C PHE A 14 -13.12 -28.61 17.99
N LEU A 15 -12.20 -29.58 18.05
CA LEU A 15 -11.56 -30.02 19.31
C LEU A 15 -10.05 -30.19 19.16
N CYS A 16 -9.33 -29.13 18.80
CA CYS A 16 -7.92 -29.01 19.15
C CYS A 16 -7.49 -27.54 19.14
N GLY A 17 -7.21 -27.00 20.34
CA GLY A 17 -6.61 -25.67 20.46
C GLY A 17 -5.14 -25.71 20.09
N LEU A 18 -4.76 -24.95 19.08
CA LEU A 18 -3.40 -24.51 18.79
C LEU A 18 -3.49 -23.30 17.84
N GLN A 19 -2.88 -22.19 18.24
CA GLN A 19 -2.74 -20.97 17.44
C GLN A 19 -2.05 -21.29 16.11
N GLY A 20 -2.80 -21.13 15.03
CA GLY A 20 -2.34 -21.17 13.65
C GLY A 20 -3.41 -20.48 12.80
N ALA A 21 -2.99 -19.53 11.97
CA ALA A 21 -3.88 -18.66 11.19
C ALA A 21 -4.93 -19.49 10.42
N VAL A 22 -6.20 -19.31 10.79
CA VAL A 22 -7.33 -19.87 10.05
C VAL A 22 -7.61 -18.93 8.88
N PHE A 23 -7.13 -19.31 7.70
CA PHE A 23 -7.64 -18.74 6.45
C PHE A 23 -9.10 -19.19 6.33
N ALA A 24 -10.04 -18.28 6.64
CA ALA A 24 -11.43 -18.48 6.32
C ALA A 24 -11.57 -18.64 4.79
N GLU A 25 -12.23 -19.71 4.35
CA GLU A 25 -12.62 -19.89 2.95
C GLU A 25 -13.34 -18.62 2.46
N VAL A 26 -12.71 -17.91 1.53
CA VAL A 26 -13.28 -16.76 0.84
C VAL A 26 -14.36 -17.29 -0.09
N VAL A 27 -15.63 -17.07 0.26
CA VAL A 27 -16.74 -17.25 -0.68
C VAL A 27 -16.66 -16.09 -1.68
N PRO A 28 -16.44 -16.32 -2.99
CA PRO A 28 -16.35 -15.24 -3.96
C PRO A 28 -17.74 -14.65 -4.18
N PHE A 29 -17.92 -13.35 -3.93
CA PHE A 29 -19.09 -12.62 -4.39
C PHE A 29 -18.89 -12.22 -5.84
N LYS A 30 -19.83 -12.61 -6.71
CA LYS A 30 -19.78 -12.36 -8.14
C LYS A 30 -20.14 -10.89 -8.44
N GLY A 31 -19.13 -10.07 -8.73
CA GLY A 31 -19.20 -9.09 -9.84
C GLY A 31 -19.64 -7.64 -9.61
N ASN A 32 -19.87 -7.15 -8.38
CA ASN A 32 -20.41 -5.79 -8.18
C ASN A 32 -19.54 -4.83 -7.34
N ALA A 33 -18.34 -5.22 -6.88
CA ALA A 33 -17.49 -4.33 -6.08
C ALA A 33 -16.49 -3.56 -6.94
N ASN A 34 -16.46 -2.24 -6.75
CA ASN A 34 -15.51 -1.31 -7.33
C ASN A 34 -14.50 -0.89 -6.26
N ALA A 35 -13.20 -1.02 -6.54
CA ALA A 35 -12.14 -0.51 -5.68
C ALA A 35 -11.25 0.47 -6.45
N LEU A 36 -11.18 1.72 -6.01
CA LEU A 36 -10.26 2.72 -6.54
C LEU A 36 -9.06 2.86 -5.62
N ILE A 37 -7.88 2.49 -6.11
CA ILE A 37 -6.64 2.60 -5.34
C ILE A 37 -6.06 4.01 -5.54
N LEU A 38 -5.92 4.77 -4.46
CA LEU A 38 -5.12 6.00 -4.42
C LEU A 38 -3.71 5.61 -4.00
N PHE A 39 -2.82 5.50 -4.99
CA PHE A 39 -1.47 5.04 -4.78
C PHE A 39 -0.51 6.22 -4.70
N SER A 40 -0.04 6.49 -3.48
CA SER A 40 1.08 7.39 -3.26
C SER A 40 2.38 6.68 -3.59
N ASN A 41 3.08 7.16 -4.62
CA ASN A 41 4.34 6.60 -5.07
C ASN A 41 5.52 7.52 -4.68
N GLU A 42 5.60 7.90 -3.42
CA GLU A 42 6.63 8.81 -2.92
C GLU A 42 8.00 8.14 -2.74
N TRP A 43 9.02 8.96 -2.51
CA TRP A 43 10.40 8.48 -2.39
C TRP A 43 10.64 7.56 -1.18
N THR A 44 9.80 7.62 -0.15
CA THR A 44 9.88 6.71 1.01
C THR A 44 9.48 5.27 0.67
N ALA A 45 8.78 5.04 -0.45
CA ALA A 45 8.60 3.70 -0.98
C ALA A 45 9.94 3.02 -1.33
N TYR A 46 10.99 3.80 -1.60
CA TYR A 46 12.31 3.28 -2.01
C TYR A 46 13.33 3.24 -0.86
N THR A 47 12.91 3.49 0.38
CA THR A 47 13.76 3.29 1.57
C THR A 47 13.71 1.83 2.04
N HIS A 48 14.59 1.50 2.98
CA HIS A 48 14.70 0.18 3.59
C HIS A 48 13.39 -0.21 4.31
N GLY A 49 12.76 -1.33 3.92
CA GLY A 49 11.44 -1.75 4.43
C GLY A 49 11.44 -2.25 5.88
N TYR A 50 12.61 -2.31 6.53
CA TYR A 50 12.80 -2.66 7.94
C TYR A 50 13.58 -1.55 8.67
N VAL A 51 13.39 -0.28 8.29
CA VAL A 51 14.13 0.87 8.82
C VAL A 51 14.05 1.02 10.35
N ASN A 52 12.95 0.57 10.97
CA ASN A 52 12.76 0.58 12.43
C ASN A 52 13.33 -0.66 13.14
N GLU A 53 13.87 -1.62 12.40
CA GLU A 53 14.56 -2.80 12.93
C GLU A 53 16.05 -2.73 12.56
N PRO A 54 16.83 -1.84 13.21
CA PRO A 54 18.24 -1.61 12.87
C PRO A 54 19.14 -2.84 13.14
N TYR A 55 18.62 -3.84 13.85
CA TYR A 55 19.30 -5.09 14.14
C TYR A 55 18.43 -6.27 13.70
N TYR A 56 19.03 -7.19 12.95
CA TYR A 56 18.39 -8.45 12.58
C TYR A 56 18.07 -9.30 13.82
N ASN A 57 16.83 -9.77 13.92
CA ASN A 57 16.39 -10.70 14.95
C ASN A 57 16.03 -12.05 14.32
N ASN A 58 16.85 -13.07 14.55
CA ASN A 58 16.65 -14.39 13.97
C ASN A 58 15.36 -15.10 14.43
N SER A 59 14.71 -14.63 15.49
CA SER A 59 13.44 -15.20 15.97
C SER A 59 12.21 -14.65 15.22
N ARG A 60 12.41 -13.70 14.29
CA ARG A 60 11.36 -13.07 13.49
C ARG A 60 11.42 -13.55 12.04
N ASP A 61 10.25 -13.64 11.42
CA ASP A 61 10.10 -13.86 9.98
C ASP A 61 10.07 -12.51 9.28
N TYR A 62 11.08 -12.25 8.46
CA TYR A 62 11.14 -11.08 7.59
C TYR A 62 10.50 -11.42 6.25
N TYR A 63 9.48 -10.66 5.86
CA TYR A 63 8.85 -10.77 4.55
C TYR A 63 9.68 -10.09 3.45
N GLY A 64 9.64 -10.68 2.26
CA GLY A 64 10.31 -10.16 1.07
C GLY A 64 10.28 -11.18 -0.05
N TYR A 65 11.07 -11.01 -1.10
CA TYR A 65 11.08 -11.98 -2.21
C TYR A 65 11.65 -13.34 -1.84
N PHE A 66 12.46 -13.41 -0.79
CA PHE A 66 12.92 -14.67 -0.24
C PHE A 66 11.87 -15.26 0.71
N ASP A 67 11.85 -16.57 0.84
CA ASP A 67 11.09 -17.27 1.88
C ASP A 67 11.97 -17.33 3.14
N PRO A 68 11.48 -16.86 4.31
CA PRO A 68 12.27 -16.84 5.54
C PRO A 68 12.73 -18.26 5.96
N ASN A 69 11.96 -19.28 5.59
CA ASN A 69 12.22 -20.68 5.91
C ASN A 69 12.98 -21.41 4.80
N LYS A 70 13.66 -20.68 3.91
CA LYS A 70 14.52 -21.27 2.86
C LYS A 70 15.92 -20.66 2.87
N TYR A 71 16.85 -21.40 2.29
CA TYR A 71 18.19 -20.91 1.98
C TYR A 71 18.46 -20.98 0.48
N TYR A 72 19.30 -20.06 0.02
CA TYR A 72 19.47 -19.72 -1.38
C TYR A 72 20.93 -19.79 -1.80
N GLU A 73 21.17 -20.18 -3.04
CA GLU A 73 22.47 -20.05 -3.71
C GLU A 73 22.38 -18.91 -4.72
N TYR A 74 23.46 -18.14 -4.85
CA TYR A 74 23.59 -17.13 -5.88
C TYR A 74 24.28 -17.69 -7.13
N GLN A 75 23.65 -17.53 -8.28
CA GLN A 75 24.18 -17.92 -9.58
C GLN A 75 24.43 -16.69 -10.43
N LYS A 76 25.67 -16.51 -10.88
CA LYS A 76 26.07 -15.38 -11.73
C LYS A 76 25.20 -15.31 -12.99
N ASN A 77 24.65 -14.13 -13.29
CA ASN A 77 23.71 -13.86 -14.40
C ASN A 77 22.33 -14.52 -14.29
N ALA A 78 22.01 -15.21 -13.18
CA ALA A 78 20.69 -15.77 -12.93
C ALA A 78 20.09 -15.22 -11.63
N GLY A 79 20.90 -14.81 -10.65
CA GLY A 79 20.44 -14.35 -9.35
C GLY A 79 20.30 -15.50 -8.36
N PHE A 80 19.41 -15.35 -7.38
CA PHE A 80 19.20 -16.30 -6.29
C PHE A 80 18.19 -17.39 -6.67
N ALA A 81 18.49 -18.64 -6.31
CA ALA A 81 17.57 -19.78 -6.42
C ALA A 81 17.47 -20.50 -5.07
N PRO A 82 16.26 -20.93 -4.65
CA PRO A 82 16.10 -21.69 -3.43
C PRO A 82 16.74 -23.07 -3.60
N VAL A 83 17.48 -23.53 -2.58
CA VAL A 83 18.19 -24.83 -2.60
C VAL A 83 17.60 -25.79 -1.58
N GLY A 84 17.02 -25.28 -0.49
CA GLY A 84 16.32 -26.10 0.49
C GLY A 84 15.62 -25.27 1.56
N ALA A 85 14.94 -25.99 2.45
CA ALA A 85 14.21 -25.41 3.57
C ALA A 85 15.02 -25.46 4.87
N THR A 86 14.69 -24.56 5.79
CA THR A 86 15.22 -24.49 7.15
C THR A 86 14.08 -24.13 8.11
N SER A 87 14.16 -24.58 9.37
CA SER A 87 13.15 -24.30 10.39
C SER A 87 13.60 -23.28 11.44
N ASN A 88 14.80 -22.71 11.27
CA ASN A 88 15.42 -21.81 12.24
C ASN A 88 16.15 -20.63 11.58
N HIS A 89 15.82 -20.35 10.32
CA HIS A 89 16.39 -19.28 9.50
C HIS A 89 17.90 -19.39 9.19
N TYR A 90 18.59 -20.42 9.70
CA TYR A 90 20.00 -20.63 9.43
C TYR A 90 20.23 -21.53 8.22
N VAL A 91 21.35 -21.31 7.54
CA VAL A 91 21.81 -22.16 6.43
C VAL A 91 22.51 -23.42 6.98
N PRO A 92 22.44 -24.56 6.26
CA PRO A 92 23.14 -25.78 6.65
C PRO A 92 24.66 -25.57 6.76
N GLN A 93 25.25 -26.16 7.80
CA GLN A 93 26.70 -26.15 8.05
C GLN A 93 27.28 -27.54 7.74
N VAL A 94 27.29 -27.94 6.46
CA VAL A 94 27.89 -29.21 6.04
C VAL A 94 29.33 -28.94 5.59
N GLU A 95 30.35 -29.65 6.11
CA GLU A 95 31.77 -29.35 5.86
C GLU A 95 32.18 -29.22 4.36
N THR A 96 31.41 -29.79 3.43
CA THR A 96 31.64 -29.72 1.98
C THR A 96 30.79 -28.69 1.22
N MET A 97 29.82 -28.04 1.87
CA MET A 97 28.90 -27.03 1.27
C MET A 97 28.57 -25.86 2.23
N ALA A 98 29.15 -25.84 3.43
CA ALA A 98 28.94 -24.80 4.43
C ALA A 98 29.58 -23.52 3.90
N GLY A 99 28.77 -22.49 3.71
CA GLY A 99 29.28 -21.16 3.41
C GLY A 99 29.20 -20.70 1.97
N ASP A 100 28.37 -21.30 1.11
CA ASP A 100 27.96 -20.69 -0.18
C ASP A 100 26.48 -20.26 -0.20
N PHE A 101 25.75 -20.57 0.88
CA PHE A 101 24.32 -20.31 0.98
C PHE A 101 24.01 -19.02 1.73
N TRP A 102 22.88 -18.44 1.38
CA TRP A 102 22.29 -17.27 2.02
C TRP A 102 20.98 -17.63 2.70
N SER A 103 20.79 -17.15 3.92
CA SER A 103 19.50 -17.21 4.61
C SER A 103 18.51 -16.30 3.92
N GLY A 104 17.35 -16.85 3.52
CA GLY A 104 16.27 -16.05 2.94
C GLY A 104 15.75 -15.00 3.93
N ASN A 105 15.66 -15.36 5.21
CA ASN A 105 15.22 -14.46 6.27
C ASN A 105 16.16 -13.25 6.42
N PHE A 106 17.48 -13.51 6.46
CA PHE A 106 18.48 -12.45 6.54
C PHE A 106 18.45 -11.55 5.30
N LEU A 107 18.34 -12.12 4.10
CA LEU A 107 18.26 -11.34 2.86
C LEU A 107 17.00 -10.47 2.82
N ASN A 108 15.86 -10.96 3.28
CA ASN A 108 14.65 -10.13 3.37
C ASN A 108 14.86 -8.91 4.27
N TRP A 109 15.38 -9.11 5.48
CA TRP A 109 15.70 -8.00 6.38
C TRP A 109 16.71 -7.04 5.76
N ALA A 110 17.80 -7.55 5.19
CA ALA A 110 18.91 -6.71 4.74
C ALA A 110 18.61 -5.90 3.47
N THR A 111 17.69 -6.36 2.60
CA THR A 111 17.70 -5.96 1.17
C THR A 111 16.36 -5.50 0.63
N MET A 112 15.24 -5.69 1.33
CA MET A 112 13.92 -5.29 0.83
C MET A 112 13.64 -3.80 1.02
N SER A 113 13.13 -3.16 -0.04
CA SER A 113 12.52 -1.82 0.05
C SER A 113 11.01 -1.91 0.29
N ASN A 114 10.39 -0.83 0.76
CA ASN A 114 8.92 -0.74 0.85
C ASN A 114 8.24 -1.03 -0.50
N ALA A 115 8.82 -0.58 -1.61
CA ALA A 115 8.32 -0.83 -2.97
C ALA A 115 8.33 -2.31 -3.33
N ASP A 116 9.33 -3.08 -2.89
CA ASP A 116 9.35 -4.53 -3.10
C ASP A 116 8.24 -5.22 -2.34
N LEU A 117 7.99 -4.79 -1.10
CA LEU A 117 6.93 -5.33 -0.25
C LEU A 117 5.55 -5.01 -0.82
N VAL A 118 5.32 -3.78 -1.29
CA VAL A 118 4.12 -3.36 -2.01
C VAL A 118 3.92 -4.18 -3.29
N ARG A 119 4.96 -4.31 -4.13
CA ARG A 119 4.91 -5.11 -5.37
C ARG A 119 4.59 -6.56 -5.08
N LYS A 120 5.30 -7.21 -4.16
CA LYS A 120 5.04 -8.60 -3.80
C LYS A 120 3.60 -8.79 -3.36
N THR A 121 3.06 -7.85 -2.59
CA THR A 121 1.74 -7.99 -1.99
C THR A 121 0.60 -7.73 -3.00
N PHE A 122 0.69 -6.67 -3.79
CA PHE A 122 -0.34 -6.35 -4.79
C PHE A 122 -0.32 -7.29 -5.98
N THR A 123 0.87 -7.61 -6.50
CA THR A 123 1.02 -8.25 -7.81
C THR A 123 1.75 -9.59 -7.76
N GLY A 124 2.26 -10.02 -6.60
CA GLY A 124 3.19 -11.15 -6.54
C GLY A 124 4.63 -10.79 -6.93
N GLY A 125 4.91 -9.51 -7.18
CA GLY A 125 6.25 -8.97 -7.43
C GLY A 125 6.50 -8.58 -8.89
N LYS A 126 7.50 -7.72 -9.09
CA LYS A 126 7.99 -7.36 -10.43
C LYS A 126 8.75 -8.55 -11.00
N ARG A 127 8.35 -9.05 -12.18
CA ARG A 127 8.96 -10.23 -12.81
C ARG A 127 9.99 -9.80 -13.86
N SER A 128 11.27 -10.12 -13.67
CA SER A 128 12.30 -9.97 -14.73
C SER A 128 12.27 -11.14 -15.71
N LYS A 129 11.81 -12.31 -15.26
CA LYS A 129 11.53 -13.47 -16.10
C LYS A 129 10.14 -14.00 -15.79
N ASP A 130 9.31 -14.17 -16.81
CA ASP A 130 7.93 -14.65 -16.67
C ASP A 130 7.52 -15.58 -17.82
N THR A 131 8.00 -16.82 -17.76
CA THR A 131 7.64 -17.89 -18.71
C THR A 131 6.77 -18.91 -18.01
N SER A 132 6.00 -19.76 -18.70
CA SER A 132 5.17 -20.78 -18.01
C SER A 132 5.96 -21.61 -16.99
N LYS A 133 7.23 -21.92 -17.25
CA LYS A 133 8.03 -22.79 -16.38
C LYS A 133 8.86 -22.07 -15.32
N GLN A 134 9.05 -20.76 -15.45
CA GLN A 134 10.01 -20.04 -14.60
C GLN A 134 9.57 -18.61 -14.36
N THR A 135 9.66 -18.20 -13.09
CA THR A 135 9.42 -16.85 -12.63
C THR A 135 10.62 -16.37 -11.83
N ARG A 136 11.16 -15.19 -12.16
CA ARG A 136 12.16 -14.50 -11.33
C ARG A 136 11.65 -13.12 -10.96
N LEU A 137 11.68 -12.81 -9.67
CA LEU A 137 11.30 -11.52 -9.12
C LEU A 137 12.52 -10.60 -9.07
N GLN A 138 12.35 -9.35 -9.49
CA GLN A 138 13.41 -8.35 -9.49
C GLN A 138 13.14 -7.26 -8.46
N ARG A 139 14.17 -6.90 -7.69
CA ARG A 139 14.12 -5.78 -6.75
C ARG A 139 13.82 -4.44 -7.44
N ALA A 140 13.21 -3.53 -6.71
CA ALA A 140 13.19 -2.11 -7.03
C ALA A 140 14.61 -1.56 -7.24
N ASP A 141 14.72 -0.63 -8.20
CA ASP A 141 15.93 0.15 -8.41
C ASP A 141 15.98 1.25 -7.35
N ILE A 142 16.81 1.01 -6.33
CA ILE A 142 17.00 1.92 -5.19
C ILE A 142 18.21 2.85 -5.40
N SER A 143 18.63 3.10 -6.64
CA SER A 143 19.81 3.96 -6.93
C SER A 143 19.69 5.37 -6.33
N SER A 144 18.46 5.89 -6.18
CA SER A 144 18.22 7.19 -5.54
C SER A 144 18.29 7.15 -4.02
N ARG A 145 18.15 5.96 -3.41
CA ARG A 145 18.06 5.75 -1.96
C ARG A 145 18.83 4.49 -1.52
N PRO A 146 20.15 4.40 -1.80
CA PRO A 146 20.94 3.26 -1.36
C PRO A 146 21.04 3.25 0.18
N TRP A 147 21.17 2.06 0.75
CA TRP A 147 21.44 1.89 2.18
C TRP A 147 22.49 0.82 2.41
N ARG A 148 23.03 0.78 3.62
CA ARG A 148 23.98 -0.24 4.04
C ARG A 148 23.54 -0.84 5.36
N VAL A 149 23.75 -2.14 5.51
CA VAL A 149 23.49 -2.85 6.77
C VAL A 149 24.78 -3.46 7.28
N ARG A 150 24.93 -3.46 8.60
CA ARG A 150 26.03 -4.13 9.30
C ARG A 150 25.43 -5.10 10.30
N TYR A 151 25.88 -6.34 10.27
CA TYR A 151 25.48 -7.35 11.24
C TYR A 151 26.70 -7.86 12.00
N THR A 152 26.68 -7.72 13.32
CA THR A 152 27.80 -8.07 14.19
C THR A 152 27.54 -9.32 15.03
N GLY A 153 26.47 -10.08 14.73
CA GLY A 153 26.12 -11.30 15.44
C GLY A 153 27.18 -12.39 15.24
N ALA A 154 27.45 -13.16 16.30
CA ALA A 154 28.43 -14.26 16.26
C ALA A 154 28.02 -15.41 15.33
N ASP A 155 26.75 -15.45 14.96
CA ASP A 155 26.09 -16.41 14.08
C ASP A 155 26.04 -15.98 12.61
N LEU A 156 26.72 -14.89 12.21
CA LEU A 156 26.75 -14.43 10.81
C LEU A 156 27.19 -15.54 9.82
N SER A 157 28.12 -16.42 10.23
CA SER A 157 28.55 -17.60 9.45
C SER A 157 27.44 -18.62 9.16
N ARG A 158 26.30 -18.49 9.84
CA ARG A 158 25.11 -19.31 9.66
C ARG A 158 24.02 -18.61 8.85
N LEU A 159 24.25 -17.37 8.41
CA LEU A 159 23.29 -16.54 7.67
C LEU A 159 23.75 -16.23 6.24
N VAL A 160 25.06 -16.13 6.02
CA VAL A 160 25.65 -15.75 4.74
C VAL A 160 26.81 -16.69 4.37
N PRO A 161 27.30 -16.63 3.12
CA PRO A 161 28.50 -17.34 2.73
C PRO A 161 29.70 -17.04 3.66
N LEU A 162 30.51 -18.05 3.95
CA LEU A 162 31.63 -17.94 4.91
C LEU A 162 32.63 -16.86 4.50
N VAL A 163 32.83 -16.67 3.20
CA VAL A 163 33.69 -15.61 2.63
C VAL A 163 33.22 -14.19 2.96
N TYR A 164 31.96 -14.02 3.35
CA TYR A 164 31.35 -12.74 3.75
C TYR A 164 30.98 -12.70 5.24
N ALA A 165 31.29 -13.75 6.00
CA ALA A 165 30.85 -13.93 7.38
C ALA A 165 31.76 -13.27 8.44
N ASP A 166 32.38 -12.13 8.11
CA ASP A 166 33.15 -11.32 9.05
C ASP A 166 32.26 -10.20 9.62
N PRO A 167 32.06 -10.11 10.96
CA PRO A 167 31.27 -9.06 11.61
C PRO A 167 31.73 -7.61 11.35
N SER A 168 32.93 -7.42 10.81
CA SER A 168 33.43 -6.12 10.38
C SER A 168 32.94 -5.70 8.99
N TYR A 169 32.41 -6.63 8.20
CA TYR A 169 31.97 -6.35 6.84
C TYR A 169 30.62 -5.63 6.81
N VAL A 170 30.40 -4.94 5.68
CA VAL A 170 29.23 -4.10 5.45
C VAL A 170 28.58 -4.51 4.14
N PHE A 171 27.27 -4.72 4.18
CA PHE A 171 26.44 -5.07 3.03
C PHE A 171 25.82 -3.80 2.46
N HIS A 172 26.16 -3.45 1.22
CA HIS A 172 25.71 -2.23 0.55
C HIS A 172 24.64 -2.54 -0.50
N ASN A 173 23.45 -1.98 -0.32
CA ASN A 173 22.34 -2.08 -1.26
C ASN A 173 22.31 -0.84 -2.15
N ALA A 174 22.44 -1.03 -3.46
CA ALA A 174 22.32 0.04 -4.45
C ALA A 174 21.77 -0.50 -5.78
N GLY A 175 20.96 0.30 -6.48
CA GLY A 175 20.31 -0.11 -7.72
C GLY A 175 19.49 -1.38 -7.54
N THR A 176 19.73 -2.41 -8.35
CA THR A 176 19.13 -3.75 -8.20
C THR A 176 20.08 -4.76 -7.53
N THR A 177 21.18 -4.28 -6.93
CA THR A 177 22.29 -5.13 -6.47
C THR A 177 22.63 -5.00 -4.98
N LEU A 178 23.39 -5.98 -4.48
CA LEU A 178 24.14 -5.94 -3.22
C LEU A 178 25.63 -6.13 -3.52
N PHE A 179 26.51 -5.48 -2.77
CA PHE A 179 27.93 -5.82 -2.69
C PHE A 179 28.45 -5.72 -1.26
N VAL A 180 29.56 -6.37 -0.97
CA VAL A 180 30.14 -6.45 0.37
C VAL A 180 31.48 -5.71 0.40
N THR A 181 31.71 -4.94 1.47
CA THR A 181 33.00 -4.30 1.74
C THR A 181 33.57 -4.69 3.10
N THR A 182 34.88 -4.57 3.26
CA THR A 182 35.51 -4.52 4.59
C THR A 182 35.05 -3.29 5.37
N ALA A 183 35.34 -3.24 6.68
CA ALA A 183 35.12 -2.05 7.51
C ALA A 183 35.86 -0.80 6.99
N SER A 184 36.99 -1.00 6.31
CA SER A 184 37.80 0.05 5.67
C SER A 184 37.29 0.47 4.28
N GLY A 185 36.21 -0.14 3.78
CA GLY A 185 35.58 0.22 2.50
C GLY A 185 36.14 -0.49 1.27
N ASN A 186 37.01 -1.48 1.41
CA ASN A 186 37.49 -2.27 0.27
C ASN A 186 36.38 -3.23 -0.19
N VAL A 187 36.03 -3.21 -1.47
CA VAL A 187 35.07 -4.15 -2.07
C VAL A 187 35.68 -5.55 -2.11
N ILE A 188 34.95 -6.55 -1.61
CA ILE A 188 35.41 -7.95 -1.51
C ILE A 188 34.49 -8.95 -2.22
N SER A 189 33.44 -8.47 -2.89
CA SER A 189 32.52 -9.30 -3.68
C SER A 189 32.32 -8.71 -5.07
N ASP A 190 31.89 -9.56 -6.00
CA ASP A 190 31.15 -9.09 -7.19
C ASP A 190 29.81 -8.46 -6.73
N HIS A 191 29.10 -7.79 -7.65
CA HIS A 191 27.73 -7.35 -7.40
C HIS A 191 26.77 -8.54 -7.53
N PHE A 192 25.95 -8.74 -6.51
CA PHE A 192 24.87 -9.72 -6.47
C PHE A 192 23.59 -9.10 -7.03
N GLU A 193 23.11 -9.58 -8.17
CA GLU A 193 21.82 -9.17 -8.72
C GLU A 193 20.66 -9.77 -7.92
N PHE A 194 19.74 -8.95 -7.44
CA PHE A 194 18.52 -9.42 -6.78
C PHE A 194 17.44 -9.83 -7.77
N GLU A 195 17.69 -10.96 -8.40
CA GLU A 195 16.69 -11.73 -9.12
C GLU A 195 16.42 -13.03 -8.38
N VAL A 196 15.22 -13.19 -7.81
CA VAL A 196 14.88 -14.35 -6.97
C VAL A 196 13.96 -15.28 -7.73
N GLU A 197 14.38 -16.52 -7.95
CA GLU A 197 13.52 -17.56 -8.49
C GLU A 197 12.48 -18.00 -7.47
N VAL A 198 11.21 -18.00 -7.87
CA VAL A 198 10.05 -18.27 -6.99
C VAL A 198 9.08 -19.25 -7.64
N CYS A 199 8.25 -19.86 -6.82
CA CYS A 199 7.26 -20.87 -7.20
C CYS A 199 7.88 -22.09 -7.90
N VAL A 200 9.03 -22.53 -7.39
CA VAL A 200 9.68 -23.78 -7.78
C VAL A 200 8.85 -24.94 -7.24
N SER A 201 8.49 -25.92 -8.08
CA SER A 201 7.48 -26.95 -7.76
C SER A 201 7.71 -27.76 -6.48
N SER A 202 8.97 -27.95 -6.06
CA SER A 202 9.33 -28.66 -4.82
C SER A 202 9.53 -27.74 -3.60
N MET A 203 9.47 -26.42 -3.81
CA MET A 203 9.80 -25.38 -2.84
C MET A 203 8.85 -24.19 -3.00
N LEU A 204 7.54 -24.44 -3.01
CA LEU A 204 6.53 -23.41 -3.21
C LEU A 204 6.46 -22.45 -2.03
N GLU A 205 6.29 -21.16 -2.31
CA GLU A 205 5.90 -20.13 -1.36
C GLU A 205 4.37 -20.12 -1.16
N ASN A 206 3.89 -19.56 -0.05
CA ASN A 206 2.47 -19.51 0.29
C ASN A 206 1.59 -18.78 -0.75
N ASN A 207 2.17 -17.85 -1.53
CA ASN A 207 1.45 -17.10 -2.55
C ASN A 207 1.56 -17.72 -3.96
N CYS A 208 2.08 -18.94 -4.08
CA CYS A 208 2.16 -19.64 -5.35
C CYS A 208 0.84 -20.31 -5.72
N ARG A 209 0.25 -19.89 -6.84
CA ARG A 209 -0.98 -20.46 -7.39
C ARG A 209 -0.68 -21.33 -8.60
N ILE A 210 -1.44 -22.42 -8.73
CA ILE A 210 -1.35 -23.32 -9.88
C ILE A 210 -2.08 -22.75 -11.11
N TYR A 211 -1.41 -22.80 -12.26
CA TYR A 211 -1.91 -22.43 -13.57
C TYR A 211 -1.60 -23.59 -14.54
N GLY A 212 -2.56 -24.49 -14.73
CA GLY A 212 -2.32 -25.73 -15.47
C GLY A 212 -1.36 -26.66 -14.71
N ASP A 213 -0.12 -26.79 -15.20
CA ASP A 213 0.93 -27.67 -14.67
C ASP A 213 2.09 -26.93 -14.00
N HIS A 214 1.99 -25.61 -13.84
CA HIS A 214 3.05 -24.76 -13.29
C HIS A 214 2.50 -23.77 -12.26
N PHE A 215 3.40 -23.17 -11.47
CA PHE A 215 3.05 -22.27 -10.38
C PHE A 215 3.53 -20.84 -10.64
N LYS A 216 2.74 -19.87 -10.18
CA LYS A 216 3.03 -18.44 -10.30
C LYS A 216 2.78 -17.70 -9.00
N PRO A 217 3.61 -16.69 -8.66
CA PRO A 217 3.35 -15.86 -7.50
C PRO A 217 2.20 -14.94 -7.84
N ASP A 218 1.08 -15.11 -7.12
CA ASP A 218 -0.04 -14.19 -7.19
C ASP A 218 0.07 -13.15 -6.07
N GLY A 219 -0.38 -11.94 -6.37
CA GLY A 219 -0.69 -10.93 -5.37
C GLY A 219 -2.20 -10.75 -5.27
N LEU A 220 -2.62 -9.81 -4.43
CA LEU A 220 -4.03 -9.60 -4.10
C LEU A 220 -4.90 -9.21 -5.28
N LEU A 221 -4.33 -8.49 -6.26
CA LEU A 221 -5.04 -8.14 -7.48
C LEU A 221 -5.45 -9.41 -8.24
N GLN A 222 -4.53 -10.36 -8.43
CA GLN A 222 -4.86 -11.62 -9.09
C GLN A 222 -5.82 -12.48 -8.26
N LEU A 223 -5.62 -12.53 -6.94
CA LEU A 223 -6.48 -13.29 -6.03
C LEU A 223 -7.92 -12.79 -6.00
N ASN A 224 -8.12 -11.48 -6.15
CA ASN A 224 -9.42 -10.81 -6.14
C ASN A 224 -9.85 -10.35 -7.55
N SER A 225 -9.36 -11.00 -8.60
CA SER A 225 -9.57 -10.58 -10.00
C SER A 225 -11.01 -10.66 -10.51
N GLU A 226 -11.96 -11.15 -9.69
CA GLU A 226 -13.39 -11.09 -9.94
C GLU A 226 -14.00 -9.69 -9.67
N GLY A 227 -13.29 -8.84 -8.90
CA GLY A 227 -13.67 -7.45 -8.65
C GLY A 227 -13.20 -6.47 -9.73
N ASN A 228 -13.74 -5.25 -9.70
CA ASN A 228 -13.26 -4.15 -10.54
C ASN A 228 -12.28 -3.28 -9.77
N PHE A 229 -11.16 -2.95 -10.41
CA PHE A 229 -10.13 -2.10 -9.82
C PHE A 229 -9.84 -0.90 -10.71
N GLY A 230 -9.67 0.25 -10.09
CA GLY A 230 -9.11 1.45 -10.69
C GLY A 230 -7.85 1.87 -9.93
N LEU A 231 -7.06 2.73 -10.56
CA LEU A 231 -5.85 3.29 -9.96
C LEU A 231 -5.75 4.77 -10.27
N MET A 232 -5.57 5.55 -9.22
CA MET A 232 -5.20 6.96 -9.28
C MET A 232 -3.83 7.13 -8.60
N SER A 233 -2.98 7.96 -9.20
CA SER A 233 -1.74 8.44 -8.58
C SER A 233 -1.69 9.97 -8.78
N TYR A 234 -0.67 10.65 -8.31
CA TYR A 234 -0.46 12.06 -8.65
C TYR A 234 0.43 12.25 -9.89
N SER A 235 0.48 13.47 -10.41
CA SER A 235 1.28 13.86 -11.57
C SER A 235 2.75 14.03 -11.19
N ALA A 236 3.68 13.63 -12.06
CA ALA A 236 5.10 13.96 -11.89
C ALA A 236 5.40 15.40 -12.37
N SER A 237 4.62 15.92 -13.33
CA SER A 237 4.72 17.29 -13.81
C SER A 237 4.13 18.33 -12.85
N GLN A 238 3.17 17.90 -12.02
CA GLN A 238 2.58 18.68 -10.92
C GLN A 238 2.78 17.93 -9.60
N ALA A 239 4.04 17.77 -9.18
CA ALA A 239 4.43 16.90 -8.07
C ALA A 239 4.04 17.40 -6.66
N THR A 240 3.28 18.49 -6.57
CA THR A 240 2.75 19.07 -5.34
C THR A 240 1.25 19.28 -5.40
N GLU A 241 0.58 18.85 -6.46
CA GLU A 241 -0.85 19.06 -6.63
C GLU A 241 -1.51 17.86 -7.31
N GLY A 242 -2.71 17.50 -6.84
CA GLY A 242 -3.72 16.81 -7.61
C GLY A 242 -3.79 15.29 -7.55
N GLY A 243 -4.65 14.75 -8.41
CA GLY A 243 -4.84 13.33 -8.67
C GLY A 243 -5.11 13.08 -10.14
N ILE A 244 -4.53 12.01 -10.68
CA ILE A 244 -4.70 11.62 -12.07
C ILE A 244 -5.06 10.14 -12.18
N LEU A 245 -6.16 9.88 -12.88
CA LEU A 245 -6.61 8.52 -13.13
C LEU A 245 -5.63 7.83 -14.08
N ARG A 246 -4.98 6.78 -13.58
CA ARG A 246 -4.02 5.95 -14.35
C ARG A 246 -4.72 4.78 -15.01
N VAL A 247 -5.69 4.19 -14.31
CA VAL A 247 -6.47 3.05 -14.81
C VAL A 247 -7.92 3.26 -14.39
N PRO A 248 -8.87 3.38 -15.34
CA PRO A 248 -10.30 3.42 -15.02
C PRO A 248 -10.72 2.14 -14.30
N ILE A 249 -11.72 2.26 -13.42
CA ILE A 249 -12.28 1.11 -12.70
C ILE A 249 -12.82 0.09 -13.70
N GLY A 250 -12.32 -1.15 -13.60
CA GLY A 250 -12.78 -2.25 -14.44
C GLY A 250 -12.07 -3.56 -14.12
N PRO A 251 -12.38 -4.63 -14.88
CA PRO A 251 -11.81 -5.95 -14.62
C PRO A 251 -10.34 -6.01 -15.03
N ILE A 252 -9.50 -6.57 -14.15
CA ILE A 252 -8.04 -6.69 -14.38
C ILE A 252 -7.63 -8.02 -15.02
N VAL A 253 -8.58 -8.90 -15.32
CA VAL A 253 -8.34 -10.26 -15.87
C VAL A 253 -7.60 -10.27 -17.21
N LYS A 254 -7.47 -9.12 -17.87
CA LYS A 254 -6.69 -8.97 -19.12
C LYS A 254 -5.20 -8.72 -18.86
N GLU A 255 -4.79 -8.40 -17.63
CA GLU A 255 -3.40 -8.11 -17.28
C GLU A 255 -2.54 -9.36 -17.10
N PHE A 256 -3.15 -10.54 -16.93
CA PHE A 256 -2.46 -11.83 -16.81
C PHE A 256 -3.24 -12.94 -17.52
N SER A 257 -2.54 -13.99 -17.93
CA SER A 257 -3.14 -15.17 -18.56
C SER A 257 -3.78 -16.08 -17.51
N SER A 258 -5.08 -16.34 -17.61
CA SER A 258 -5.75 -17.33 -16.73
C SER A 258 -5.26 -18.77 -16.94
N LYS A 259 -4.55 -19.05 -18.04
CA LYS A 259 -3.99 -20.38 -18.34
C LYS A 259 -2.57 -20.55 -17.82
N SER A 260 -1.76 -19.50 -17.87
CA SER A 260 -0.32 -19.58 -17.56
C SER A 260 0.14 -18.70 -16.40
N GLY A 261 -0.73 -17.85 -15.87
CA GLY A 261 -0.45 -16.85 -14.85
C GLY A 261 0.60 -15.81 -15.24
N THR A 262 1.10 -15.84 -16.48
CA THR A 262 2.07 -14.88 -17.01
C THR A 262 1.43 -13.52 -17.25
N PHE A 263 2.12 -12.45 -16.91
CA PHE A 263 1.66 -11.10 -17.19
C PHE A 263 1.62 -10.82 -18.69
N THR A 264 0.66 -10.00 -19.08
CA THR A 264 0.52 -9.50 -20.45
C THR A 264 1.13 -8.10 -20.56
N PRO A 265 1.37 -7.59 -21.79
CA PRO A 265 1.87 -6.23 -22.00
C PRO A 265 0.86 -5.10 -21.69
N GLN A 266 -0.32 -5.40 -21.14
CA GLN A 266 -1.34 -4.40 -20.84
C GLN A 266 -0.82 -3.32 -19.88
N LYS A 267 -1.17 -2.06 -20.14
CA LYS A 267 -0.81 -0.92 -19.30
C LYS A 267 -1.87 -0.67 -18.22
N GLY A 268 -2.11 -1.67 -17.38
CA GLY A 268 -3.04 -1.60 -16.26
C GLY A 268 -2.34 -1.47 -14.91
N ILE A 269 -3.04 -1.84 -13.85
CA ILE A 269 -2.65 -1.63 -12.45
C ILE A 269 -1.45 -2.51 -12.10
N ILE A 270 -1.45 -3.77 -12.52
CA ILE A 270 -0.32 -4.69 -12.28
C ILE A 270 0.94 -4.14 -12.96
N ASN A 271 0.80 -3.64 -14.19
CA ASN A 271 1.93 -3.03 -14.89
C ASN A 271 2.43 -1.77 -14.17
N PHE A 272 1.53 -0.91 -13.70
CA PHE A 272 1.87 0.30 -12.96
C PHE A 272 2.61 -0.02 -11.66
N ILE A 273 2.04 -0.85 -10.77
CA ILE A 273 2.64 -1.18 -9.48
C ILE A 273 4.02 -1.85 -9.65
N ASN A 274 4.20 -2.65 -10.70
CA ASN A 274 5.49 -3.29 -10.95
C ASN A 274 6.57 -2.36 -11.55
N ASN A 275 6.19 -1.19 -12.08
CA ASN A 275 7.09 -0.33 -12.84
C ASN A 275 7.00 1.16 -12.50
N PHE A 276 6.29 1.55 -11.43
CA PHE A 276 6.27 2.94 -10.98
C PHE A 276 7.67 3.36 -10.56
N ASP A 277 8.03 4.61 -10.85
CA ASP A 277 9.16 5.30 -10.25
C ASP A 277 8.66 6.14 -9.06
N HIS A 278 9.55 6.51 -8.14
CA HIS A 278 9.17 7.44 -7.08
C HIS A 278 8.92 8.85 -7.61
N LYS A 279 8.06 9.58 -6.92
CA LYS A 279 7.84 11.01 -7.08
C LYS A 279 8.13 11.72 -5.75
N GLY A 280 7.84 13.02 -5.72
CA GLY A 280 8.08 13.90 -4.58
C GLY A 280 7.06 13.72 -3.47
N TRP A 281 6.14 14.67 -3.36
CA TRP A 281 5.18 14.78 -2.27
C TRP A 281 3.84 14.09 -2.61
N SER A 282 3.00 13.92 -1.60
CA SER A 282 1.85 13.01 -1.60
C SER A 282 0.54 13.78 -1.36
N PRO A 283 0.00 14.48 -2.37
CA PRO A 283 -1.17 15.36 -2.27
C PRO A 283 -2.47 14.56 -2.11
N LEU A 284 -2.58 13.78 -1.04
CA LEU A 284 -3.61 12.76 -0.88
C LEU A 284 -5.03 13.32 -0.79
N ALA A 285 -5.25 14.45 -0.12
CA ALA A 285 -6.59 15.06 -0.10
C ALA A 285 -7.03 15.52 -1.50
N GLU A 286 -6.10 16.00 -2.32
CA GLU A 286 -6.38 16.42 -3.70
C GLU A 286 -6.61 15.21 -4.61
N MET A 287 -5.85 14.13 -4.43
CA MET A 287 -6.15 12.84 -5.07
C MET A 287 -7.52 12.31 -4.67
N TYR A 288 -7.88 12.40 -3.39
CA TYR A 288 -9.18 11.94 -2.90
C TYR A 288 -10.31 12.77 -3.49
N TYR A 289 -10.14 14.09 -3.58
CA TYR A 289 -11.10 14.98 -4.23
C TYR A 289 -11.32 14.60 -5.72
N GLU A 290 -10.25 14.37 -6.49
CA GLU A 290 -10.35 13.90 -7.88
C GLU A 290 -11.01 12.53 -8.01
N ALA A 291 -10.75 11.64 -7.05
CA ALA A 291 -11.40 10.34 -6.97
C ALA A 291 -12.91 10.49 -6.81
N LEU A 292 -13.37 11.38 -5.94
CA LEU A 292 -14.80 11.65 -5.78
C LEU A 292 -15.41 12.27 -7.05
N ARG A 293 -14.72 13.19 -7.74
CA ARG A 293 -15.18 13.70 -9.05
C ARG A 293 -15.37 12.59 -10.06
N TYR A 294 -14.42 11.66 -10.14
CA TYR A 294 -14.51 10.51 -11.02
C TYR A 294 -15.68 9.58 -10.64
N LEU A 295 -15.85 9.29 -9.35
CA LEU A 295 -16.91 8.40 -8.85
C LEU A 295 -18.32 9.02 -8.97
N LYS A 296 -18.44 10.35 -9.01
CA LYS A 296 -19.72 11.03 -9.30
C LYS A 296 -20.24 10.83 -10.72
N GLY A 297 -19.48 10.16 -11.60
CA GLY A 297 -19.88 9.94 -12.99
C GLY A 297 -19.67 11.17 -13.86
N ASN A 298 -18.71 12.03 -13.51
CA ASN A 298 -18.28 13.12 -14.37
C ASN A 298 -17.53 12.54 -15.58
N GLU A 299 -18.16 12.53 -16.75
CA GLU A 299 -17.55 12.01 -17.97
C GLU A 299 -16.66 13.08 -18.63
N ALA A 300 -15.77 12.63 -19.52
CA ALA A 300 -14.92 13.53 -20.32
C ALA A 300 -13.97 14.44 -19.51
N GLY A 301 -13.47 13.91 -18.37
CA GLY A 301 -12.63 14.59 -17.39
C GLY A 301 -11.76 15.73 -17.93
N GLN A 302 -11.85 16.86 -17.23
CA GLN A 302 -10.92 17.98 -17.29
C GLN A 302 -10.25 18.10 -15.92
N SER A 303 -9.48 17.08 -15.55
CA SER A 303 -8.63 17.14 -14.37
C SER A 303 -7.71 18.33 -14.53
N VAL A 304 -7.84 19.30 -13.62
CA VAL A 304 -7.04 20.53 -13.66
C VAL A 304 -5.57 20.27 -13.32
N TYR A 305 -5.28 19.09 -12.76
CA TYR A 305 -4.01 18.70 -12.19
C TYR A 305 -3.01 18.06 -13.16
N CYS A 306 -3.36 17.94 -14.44
CA CYS A 306 -2.50 17.34 -15.46
C CYS A 306 -2.24 18.24 -16.67
N GLY A 307 -2.89 19.40 -16.75
CA GLY A 307 -2.86 20.25 -17.93
C GLY A 307 -3.56 19.64 -19.15
N GLU A 308 -4.01 20.51 -20.07
CA GLU A 308 -4.71 20.07 -21.28
C GLU A 308 -3.79 19.28 -22.22
N GLY A 309 -4.25 18.11 -22.68
CA GLY A 309 -3.58 17.30 -23.70
C GLY A 309 -2.70 16.15 -23.19
N LEU A 310 -2.58 15.97 -21.87
CA LEU A 310 -1.74 14.93 -21.28
C LEU A 310 -2.39 13.54 -21.36
N VAL A 311 -1.96 12.69 -22.30
CA VAL A 311 -2.49 11.31 -22.46
C VAL A 311 -1.64 10.21 -21.81
N SER A 312 -0.42 10.56 -21.40
CA SER A 312 0.51 9.66 -20.72
C SER A 312 1.64 10.40 -20.02
N GLU A 313 2.12 9.86 -18.91
CA GLU A 313 3.26 10.35 -18.15
C GLU A 313 4.00 9.17 -17.50
N GLY A 314 5.33 9.20 -17.45
CA GLY A 314 6.10 8.12 -16.80
C GLY A 314 5.92 6.76 -17.47
N LYS A 315 5.63 6.74 -18.78
CA LYS A 315 5.27 5.53 -19.58
C LYS A 315 3.89 4.94 -19.26
N PHE A 316 3.09 5.59 -18.42
CA PHE A 316 1.74 5.15 -18.06
C PHE A 316 0.68 6.05 -18.67
N PRO A 317 -0.49 5.49 -19.01
CA PRO A 317 -1.62 6.29 -19.46
C PRO A 317 -2.10 7.27 -18.37
N VAL A 318 -2.72 8.34 -18.82
CA VAL A 318 -3.45 9.30 -17.99
C VAL A 318 -4.83 9.49 -18.62
N TYR A 319 -5.87 9.52 -17.79
CA TYR A 319 -7.26 9.68 -18.20
C TYR A 319 -7.87 10.94 -17.58
N GLY A 320 -8.73 11.61 -18.34
CA GLY A 320 -9.41 12.85 -17.93
C GLY A 320 -8.58 14.11 -18.06
N CYS A 321 -7.57 14.11 -18.93
CA CYS A 321 -6.75 15.30 -19.25
C CYS A 321 -6.80 15.65 -20.74
N ASP A 322 -7.41 14.76 -21.52
CA ASP A 322 -7.46 14.82 -22.97
C ASP A 322 -8.67 14.02 -23.47
N SER A 323 -9.35 14.53 -24.49
CA SER A 323 -10.57 13.94 -25.05
C SER A 323 -10.37 12.56 -25.68
N ARG A 324 -9.13 12.17 -26.01
CA ARG A 324 -8.79 10.82 -26.50
C ARG A 324 -8.76 9.78 -25.39
N LYS A 325 -8.65 10.22 -24.13
CA LYS A 325 -8.71 9.37 -22.93
C LYS A 325 -9.62 10.01 -21.88
N PRO A 326 -10.92 10.12 -22.16
CA PRO A 326 -11.86 10.72 -21.23
C PRO A 326 -12.02 9.84 -19.98
N TRP A 327 -12.55 10.44 -18.91
CA TRP A 327 -13.21 9.65 -17.87
C TRP A 327 -14.48 9.01 -18.42
N VAL A 328 -14.74 7.79 -17.97
CA VAL A 328 -15.95 7.02 -18.25
C VAL A 328 -16.56 6.69 -16.90
N ASP A 329 -17.88 6.84 -16.78
CA ASP A 329 -18.60 6.54 -15.55
C ASP A 329 -18.30 5.10 -15.08
N PRO A 330 -17.74 4.91 -13.87
CA PRO A 330 -17.43 3.58 -13.34
C PRO A 330 -18.64 2.79 -12.85
N PHE A 331 -19.81 3.42 -12.73
CA PHE A 331 -21.04 2.76 -12.30
C PHE A 331 -21.82 2.22 -13.49
N THR A 332 -22.19 0.95 -13.40
CA THR A 332 -23.01 0.20 -14.36
C THR A 332 -24.32 -0.31 -13.74
N SER A 333 -24.47 -0.20 -12.41
CA SER A 333 -25.62 -0.66 -11.64
C SER A 333 -25.70 0.05 -10.28
N SER A 334 -26.92 0.27 -9.77
CA SER A 334 -27.19 0.83 -8.44
C SER A 334 -26.81 -0.10 -7.28
N LEU A 335 -26.49 -1.36 -7.57
CA LEU A 335 -26.07 -2.37 -6.59
C LEU A 335 -24.55 -2.42 -6.41
N GLN A 336 -23.79 -1.56 -7.10
CA GLN A 336 -22.33 -1.57 -7.00
C GLN A 336 -21.85 -0.83 -5.78
N HIS A 337 -21.20 -1.55 -4.88
CA HIS A 337 -20.49 -0.93 -3.76
C HIS A 337 -19.13 -0.42 -4.25
N THR A 338 -18.76 0.77 -3.81
CA THR A 338 -17.48 1.38 -4.17
C THR A 338 -16.65 1.68 -2.93
N SER A 339 -15.36 1.36 -3.00
CA SER A 339 -14.39 1.66 -1.97
C SER A 339 -13.21 2.43 -2.55
N ILE A 340 -12.66 3.35 -1.76
CA ILE A 340 -11.37 3.96 -2.00
C ILE A 340 -10.35 3.29 -1.07
N ILE A 341 -9.24 2.83 -1.65
CA ILE A 341 -8.10 2.26 -0.91
C ILE A 341 -6.94 3.24 -1.03
N ILE A 342 -6.57 3.88 0.06
CA ILE A 342 -5.37 4.73 0.14
C ILE A 342 -4.18 3.84 0.46
N VAL A 343 -3.12 3.96 -0.33
CA VAL A 343 -1.83 3.32 -0.09
C VAL A 343 -0.78 4.42 -0.06
N SER A 344 -0.21 4.68 1.10
CA SER A 344 0.80 5.73 1.29
C SER A 344 1.73 5.38 2.43
N ASP A 345 2.81 6.14 2.59
CA ASP A 345 3.43 6.23 3.89
C ASP A 345 2.52 6.95 4.92
N GLU A 346 3.03 7.12 6.14
CA GLU A 346 2.27 7.71 7.24
C GLU A 346 1.97 9.22 7.12
N TYR A 347 2.53 9.94 6.14
CA TYR A 347 2.46 11.41 6.06
C TYR A 347 1.90 11.94 4.72
N PRO A 348 0.62 12.33 4.68
CA PRO A 348 0.09 13.19 3.62
C PRO A 348 0.88 14.50 3.54
N SER A 349 1.08 15.01 2.32
CA SER A 349 1.91 16.19 2.09
C SER A 349 1.46 16.95 0.85
N LYS A 350 1.66 18.27 0.84
CA LYS A 350 1.33 19.16 -0.29
C LYS A 350 -0.12 19.06 -0.76
N ASP A 351 -1.06 18.99 0.17
CA ASP A 351 -2.50 19.04 -0.15
C ASP A 351 -3.20 20.28 0.44
N LEU A 352 -2.40 21.32 0.69
CA LEU A 352 -2.82 22.59 1.26
C LEU A 352 -3.55 23.48 0.25
N ASN A 353 -3.09 23.53 -0.99
CA ASN A 353 -3.31 24.69 -1.85
C ASN A 353 -4.36 24.48 -2.94
N SER A 354 -4.72 23.23 -3.26
CA SER A 354 -5.51 22.96 -4.46
C SER A 354 -6.79 22.16 -4.22
N VAL A 355 -7.12 21.83 -2.97
CA VAL A 355 -8.43 21.22 -2.62
C VAL A 355 -9.55 22.27 -2.68
N PRO A 356 -10.52 22.15 -3.60
CA PRO A 356 -11.64 23.09 -3.70
C PRO A 356 -12.51 23.16 -2.45
N GLY A 357 -12.98 24.35 -2.08
CA GLY A 357 -13.84 24.55 -0.91
C GLY A 357 -13.14 24.31 0.44
N SER A 358 -11.83 24.10 0.45
CA SER A 358 -11.03 24.03 1.68
C SER A 358 -10.80 25.41 2.28
N TYR A 359 -10.36 25.45 3.55
CA TYR A 359 -10.03 26.71 4.23
C TYR A 359 -8.93 27.50 3.48
N PHE A 360 -8.03 26.78 2.83
CA PHE A 360 -6.86 27.33 2.15
C PHE A 360 -7.13 27.67 0.67
N ASN A 361 -8.22 27.13 0.09
CA ASN A 361 -8.65 27.44 -1.27
C ASN A 361 -10.18 27.66 -1.36
N PRO A 362 -10.73 28.67 -0.64
CA PRO A 362 -12.17 28.82 -0.46
C PRO A 362 -12.89 29.40 -1.69
N THR A 363 -12.15 30.00 -2.63
CA THR A 363 -12.71 30.66 -3.82
C THR A 363 -12.70 29.78 -5.05
N TYR A 364 -12.05 28.62 -4.99
CA TYR A 364 -11.99 27.72 -6.13
C TYR A 364 -13.33 26.99 -6.29
N VAL A 365 -13.88 27.09 -7.50
CA VAL A 365 -15.13 26.48 -7.91
C VAL A 365 -14.82 25.66 -9.16
N ASP A 366 -15.02 24.34 -9.07
CA ASP A 366 -14.98 23.44 -10.21
C ASP A 366 -15.99 23.92 -11.26
N GLN A 367 -15.58 24.00 -12.52
CA GLN A 367 -16.44 24.48 -13.60
C GLN A 367 -17.29 23.32 -14.14
N PRO A 368 -18.55 23.57 -14.56
CA PRO A 368 -19.41 22.52 -15.09
C PRO A 368 -18.79 21.91 -16.37
N MET A 369 -18.68 20.58 -16.39
CA MET A 369 -18.23 19.82 -17.56
C MET A 369 -19.41 19.52 -18.50
N SER A 370 -19.12 19.20 -19.77
CA SER A 370 -20.13 19.10 -20.84
C SER A 370 -20.72 17.70 -21.08
N PHE A 371 -20.34 16.63 -20.35
CA PHE A 371 -20.87 15.25 -20.53
C PHE A 371 -20.89 14.40 -19.20
N GLY A 372 -21.97 13.66 -18.91
CA GLY A 372 -22.18 12.88 -17.67
C GLY A 372 -23.09 13.52 -16.61
N MET A 373 -22.93 13.15 -15.32
CA MET A 373 -23.66 13.74 -14.17
C MET A 373 -23.30 15.23 -13.90
N ASN A 374 -22.35 15.82 -14.63
CA ASN A 374 -22.17 17.24 -15.03
C ASN A 374 -22.46 18.39 -14.05
N ALA A 375 -22.67 18.14 -12.78
CA ALA A 375 -22.77 19.15 -11.76
C ALA A 375 -21.36 19.45 -11.22
N PRO A 376 -20.99 20.73 -11.08
CA PRO A 376 -19.80 21.11 -10.34
C PRO A 376 -19.73 20.39 -8.98
N TYR A 377 -18.63 19.69 -8.71
CA TYR A 377 -18.43 19.08 -7.40
C TYR A 377 -17.74 20.08 -6.47
N ASN A 378 -18.52 20.92 -5.81
CA ASN A 378 -18.03 21.97 -4.92
C ASN A 378 -18.49 21.74 -3.48
N PRO A 379 -17.95 20.73 -2.78
CA PRO A 379 -18.24 20.52 -1.37
C PRO A 379 -17.64 21.64 -0.52
N ASP A 380 -18.27 21.93 0.62
CA ASP A 380 -17.68 22.78 1.67
C ASP A 380 -16.69 21.95 2.49
N VAL A 381 -15.51 21.69 1.91
CA VAL A 381 -14.46 20.86 2.54
C VAL A 381 -14.00 21.46 3.86
N ALA A 382 -13.96 22.80 3.97
CA ALA A 382 -13.66 23.49 5.21
C ALA A 382 -14.72 23.19 6.29
N GLY A 383 -16.00 23.28 5.93
CA GLY A 383 -17.14 22.88 6.76
C GLY A 383 -17.04 21.43 7.24
N LEU A 384 -16.84 20.50 6.32
CA LEU A 384 -16.73 19.07 6.62
C LEU A 384 -15.55 18.76 7.54
N THR A 385 -14.38 19.36 7.28
CA THR A 385 -13.18 19.14 8.11
C THR A 385 -13.34 19.75 9.50
N ARG A 386 -14.03 20.88 9.62
CA ARG A 386 -14.41 21.47 10.91
C ARG A 386 -15.33 20.55 11.71
N LEU A 387 -16.35 19.98 11.06
CA LEU A 387 -17.26 19.03 11.71
C LEU A 387 -16.51 17.81 12.28
N VAL A 388 -15.55 17.28 11.52
CA VAL A 388 -14.65 16.21 12.02
C VAL A 388 -13.90 16.69 13.26
N GLY A 389 -13.28 17.87 13.22
CA GLY A 389 -12.54 18.40 14.38
C GLY A 389 -13.40 18.66 15.61
N ASP A 390 -14.63 19.14 15.43
CA ASP A 390 -15.59 19.36 16.50
C ASP A 390 -16.07 18.04 17.10
N ALA A 391 -16.35 17.02 16.27
CA ALA A 391 -16.77 15.69 16.71
C ALA A 391 -15.66 14.93 17.45
N GLU A 392 -14.40 15.12 17.06
CA GLU A 392 -13.24 14.62 17.81
C GLU A 392 -12.94 15.41 19.10
N GLY A 393 -13.64 16.52 19.35
CA GLY A 393 -13.41 17.38 20.52
C GLY A 393 -12.07 18.13 20.48
N VAL A 394 -11.49 18.32 19.28
CA VAL A 394 -10.20 19.02 19.11
C VAL A 394 -10.37 20.53 19.26
N THR A 395 -11.50 21.08 18.85
CA THR A 395 -11.76 22.52 18.88
C THR A 395 -11.69 23.07 20.31
N GLY A 396 -10.85 24.09 20.51
CA GLY A 396 -10.59 24.71 21.81
C GLY A 396 -9.51 24.02 22.65
N THR A 397 -8.90 22.93 22.16
CA THR A 397 -7.84 22.19 22.86
C THR A 397 -6.45 22.56 22.36
N GLN A 398 -5.42 22.34 23.20
CA GLN A 398 -4.03 22.52 22.80
C GLN A 398 -3.51 21.28 22.08
N GLN A 399 -3.09 21.45 20.83
CA GLN A 399 -2.51 20.39 20.01
C GLN A 399 -1.16 20.81 19.45
N MET A 400 -0.31 19.84 19.13
CA MET A 400 0.93 20.12 18.42
C MET A 400 0.63 20.30 16.93
N VAL A 401 0.74 21.52 16.43
CA VAL A 401 0.42 21.89 15.04
C VAL A 401 1.54 22.72 14.43
N ALA A 402 1.59 22.78 13.10
CA ALA A 402 2.55 23.66 12.46
C ALA A 402 2.03 25.11 12.53
N VAL A 403 2.90 26.01 12.97
CA VAL A 403 2.66 27.45 12.96
C VAL A 403 3.82 28.18 12.32
N GLY A 404 3.59 29.44 11.94
CA GLY A 404 4.52 30.40 11.32
C GLY A 404 5.95 29.92 11.02
N ASN A 405 6.36 30.00 9.76
CA ASN A 405 7.60 29.39 9.24
C ASN A 405 7.66 27.86 9.42
N TYR A 406 6.51 27.17 9.48
CA TYR A 406 6.39 25.72 9.52
C TYR A 406 7.22 25.07 10.66
N ARG A 407 6.93 25.47 11.90
CA ARG A 407 7.49 24.85 13.10
C ARG A 407 6.39 24.24 13.95
N CYS A 408 6.62 23.05 14.48
CA CYS A 408 5.70 22.42 15.42
C CYS A 408 5.70 23.14 16.76
N ARG A 409 4.51 23.54 17.23
CA ARG A 409 4.28 24.14 18.55
C ARG A 409 2.95 23.66 19.11
N MET A 410 2.84 23.67 20.44
CA MET A 410 1.56 23.50 21.11
C MET A 410 0.75 24.78 20.97
N GLU A 411 -0.40 24.69 20.31
CA GLU A 411 -1.29 25.83 20.05
C GLU A 411 -2.74 25.39 20.21
N THR A 412 -3.62 26.33 20.52
CA THR A 412 -5.05 26.05 20.59
C THR A 412 -5.62 25.89 19.19
N VAL A 413 -6.16 24.72 18.88
CA VAL A 413 -6.85 24.49 17.60
C VAL A 413 -8.24 25.11 17.70
N THR A 414 -8.51 26.16 16.91
CA THR A 414 -9.83 26.79 16.85
C THR A 414 -10.71 26.20 15.77
N ASP A 415 -10.10 25.59 14.76
CA ASP A 415 -10.76 24.99 13.60
C ASP A 415 -9.79 24.01 12.94
N LEU A 416 -10.14 22.72 12.89
CA LEU A 416 -9.29 21.70 12.28
C LEU A 416 -9.04 21.97 10.78
N ALA A 417 -9.98 22.60 10.08
CA ALA A 417 -9.84 22.92 8.66
C ALA A 417 -8.70 23.93 8.39
N SER A 418 -8.31 24.72 9.40
CA SER A 418 -7.22 25.70 9.31
C SER A 418 -5.85 25.15 9.67
N VAL A 419 -5.78 23.88 10.10
CA VAL A 419 -4.53 23.23 10.51
C VAL A 419 -3.80 22.68 9.27
N SER A 420 -2.49 22.91 9.23
CA SER A 420 -1.60 22.38 8.20
C SER A 420 -0.26 21.96 8.78
N GLY A 421 0.49 21.14 8.03
CA GLY A 421 1.75 20.55 8.44
C GLY A 421 1.56 19.45 9.48
N ILE A 422 2.12 18.27 9.23
CA ILE A 422 1.88 17.10 10.09
C ILE A 422 2.92 17.07 11.21
N CYS A 423 2.58 17.68 12.35
CA CYS A 423 3.45 17.72 13.53
C CYS A 423 3.34 16.48 14.38
N PRO A 424 4.40 16.02 15.08
CA PRO A 424 5.69 16.68 15.34
C PRO A 424 6.75 16.51 14.24
N SER A 425 6.46 15.70 13.22
CA SER A 425 7.45 15.11 12.33
C SER A 425 7.71 15.94 11.06
N GLU A 426 6.66 16.49 10.47
CA GLU A 426 6.68 17.12 9.14
C GLU A 426 5.89 18.44 9.07
N PRO A 427 6.25 19.46 9.86
CA PRO A 427 5.53 20.74 9.81
C PRO A 427 5.62 21.44 8.44
N GLN A 428 6.63 21.10 7.63
CA GLN A 428 6.88 21.71 6.31
C GLN A 428 6.26 20.93 5.14
N SER A 429 5.68 19.76 5.41
CA SER A 429 5.10 18.94 4.35
C SER A 429 3.84 19.56 3.77
N GLU A 430 3.21 20.52 4.47
CA GLU A 430 1.95 21.15 4.06
C GLU A 430 0.82 20.12 3.86
N GLY A 431 0.85 19.01 4.61
CA GLY A 431 -0.29 18.11 4.73
C GLY A 431 -1.42 18.75 5.55
N THR A 432 -2.66 18.39 5.24
CA THR A 432 -3.87 18.92 5.86
C THR A 432 -4.78 17.81 6.37
N PHE A 433 -5.89 18.21 7.01
CA PHE A 433 -6.94 17.31 7.46
C PHE A 433 -8.11 17.20 6.48
N ASN A 434 -8.00 17.83 5.30
CA ASN A 434 -9.06 17.91 4.29
C ASN A 434 -9.54 16.52 3.84
N ILE A 435 -8.63 15.53 3.80
CA ILE A 435 -8.97 14.15 3.44
C ILE A 435 -10.00 13.52 4.38
N ALA A 436 -10.01 13.90 5.66
CA ALA A 436 -11.00 13.41 6.63
C ALA A 436 -12.39 13.98 6.33
N GLY A 437 -12.49 15.28 6.03
CA GLY A 437 -13.75 15.90 5.63
C GLY A 437 -14.31 15.33 4.33
N LEU A 438 -13.45 15.08 3.34
CA LEU A 438 -13.84 14.44 2.07
C LEU A 438 -14.28 12.98 2.26
N ALA A 439 -13.57 12.21 3.10
CA ALA A 439 -13.95 10.84 3.43
C ALA A 439 -15.31 10.79 4.16
N TYR A 440 -15.55 11.74 5.07
CA TYR A 440 -16.82 11.87 5.76
C TYR A 440 -17.99 12.15 4.81
N GLU A 441 -17.83 13.11 3.88
CA GLU A 441 -18.84 13.39 2.85
C GLU A 441 -19.10 12.17 1.98
N ALA A 442 -18.04 11.49 1.53
CA ALA A 442 -18.14 10.34 0.66
C ALA A 442 -18.89 9.16 1.31
N PHE A 443 -18.81 9.03 2.64
CA PHE A 443 -19.45 7.94 3.37
C PHE A 443 -20.87 8.27 3.85
N THR A 444 -21.16 9.52 4.19
CA THR A 444 -22.48 9.94 4.71
C THR A 444 -23.40 10.51 3.64
N GLY A 445 -22.84 11.10 2.59
CA GLY A 445 -23.55 11.69 1.46
C GLY A 445 -23.87 10.69 0.36
N ASP A 446 -24.93 10.98 -0.41
CA ASP A 446 -25.20 10.26 -1.65
C ASP A 446 -24.38 10.89 -2.80
N LEU A 447 -23.35 10.18 -3.27
CA LEU A 447 -22.55 10.67 -4.39
C LEU A 447 -23.28 10.54 -5.74
N ARG A 448 -24.28 9.67 -5.84
CA ARG A 448 -25.00 9.37 -7.07
C ARG A 448 -26.52 9.35 -6.87
N PRO A 449 -27.13 10.52 -6.61
CA PRO A 449 -28.58 10.65 -6.50
C PRO A 449 -29.36 10.29 -7.78
N ASP A 450 -28.67 10.04 -8.90
CA ASP A 450 -29.25 9.53 -10.14
C ASP A 450 -29.57 8.02 -10.09
N PHE A 451 -29.03 7.27 -9.11
CA PHE A 451 -29.40 5.87 -8.87
C PHE A 451 -30.52 5.74 -7.83
N GLU A 452 -31.26 4.63 -7.90
CA GLU A 452 -32.37 4.34 -6.97
C GLU A 452 -31.90 4.22 -5.51
N TYR A 453 -30.71 3.66 -5.30
CA TYR A 453 -30.12 3.47 -3.98
C TYR A 453 -28.97 4.43 -3.76
N ARG A 454 -28.81 4.89 -2.52
CA ARG A 454 -27.71 5.77 -2.10
C ARG A 454 -26.37 5.13 -2.44
N GLN A 455 -25.52 5.87 -3.15
CA GLN A 455 -24.15 5.44 -3.44
C GLN A 455 -23.18 6.16 -2.50
N ILE A 456 -22.71 5.42 -1.50
CA ILE A 456 -21.66 5.85 -0.58
C ILE A 456 -20.32 5.22 -0.97
N VAL A 457 -19.22 5.82 -0.53
CA VAL A 457 -17.87 5.31 -0.73
C VAL A 457 -17.22 5.01 0.61
N GLN A 458 -16.72 3.79 0.74
CA GLN A 458 -16.00 3.35 1.92
C GLN A 458 -14.50 3.64 1.79
N THR A 459 -13.90 4.24 2.80
CA THR A 459 -12.45 4.51 2.83
C THR A 459 -11.72 3.42 3.58
N PHE A 460 -10.70 2.86 2.93
CA PHE A 460 -9.70 2.00 3.53
C PHE A 460 -8.35 2.68 3.44
N VAL A 461 -7.58 2.65 4.52
CA VAL A 461 -6.24 3.22 4.54
C VAL A 461 -5.24 2.14 4.86
N LEU A 462 -4.27 1.99 3.97
CA LEU A 462 -3.06 1.26 4.23
C LEU A 462 -1.90 2.25 4.29
N ALA A 463 -1.37 2.44 5.49
CA ALA A 463 -0.19 3.24 5.75
C ALA A 463 0.99 2.33 6.07
N TYR A 464 2.15 2.58 5.49
CA TYR A 464 3.39 1.90 5.87
C TYR A 464 4.40 2.89 6.44
N ARG A 465 5.30 2.41 7.30
CA ARG A 465 6.40 3.23 7.79
C ARG A 465 7.39 3.57 6.67
N GLY A 466 7.38 4.81 6.21
CA GLY A 466 8.35 5.38 5.29
C GLY A 466 9.48 6.15 5.98
N SER A 467 9.23 6.69 7.17
CA SER A 467 10.17 7.56 7.88
C SER A 467 11.16 6.81 8.78
N GLN A 468 12.32 7.44 9.04
CA GLN A 468 13.35 6.87 9.93
C GLN A 468 12.85 6.75 11.36
N SER A 469 13.46 5.88 12.17
CA SER A 469 13.07 5.63 13.57
C SER A 469 13.15 6.87 14.49
N THR A 470 13.78 7.97 14.05
CA THR A 470 13.85 9.24 14.79
C THR A 470 12.64 10.14 14.58
N PHE A 471 11.82 9.88 13.57
CA PHE A 471 10.52 10.53 13.43
C PHE A 471 9.55 9.86 14.41
N ASN A 472 8.62 10.62 15.00
CA ASN A 472 7.60 9.97 15.82
C ASN A 472 6.69 9.11 14.91
N SER A 473 6.05 8.07 15.45
CA SER A 473 4.97 7.36 14.72
C SER A 473 3.92 8.37 14.24
N PRO A 474 3.09 8.06 13.21
CA PRO A 474 2.00 8.93 12.80
C PRO A 474 1.30 9.50 14.01
N THR A 475 0.96 10.78 13.92
CA THR A 475 0.10 11.43 14.89
C THR A 475 -1.05 10.51 15.23
N GLU A 476 -1.31 10.36 16.52
CA GLU A 476 -2.43 9.57 17.02
C GLU A 476 -3.72 10.28 16.68
N LEU A 477 -4.85 9.58 16.79
CA LEU A 477 -6.12 10.27 16.86
C LEU A 477 -6.10 11.28 18.03
N PRO A 478 -6.64 12.49 17.85
CA PRO A 478 -7.36 12.97 16.67
C PRO A 478 -6.49 13.74 15.65
N MET A 479 -5.17 13.79 15.82
CA MET A 479 -4.28 14.60 14.98
C MET A 479 -3.70 13.85 13.78
N SER A 480 -4.33 12.73 13.39
CA SER A 480 -3.93 11.87 12.28
C SER A 480 -4.85 12.00 11.07
N PRO A 481 -4.45 12.64 9.95
CA PRO A 481 -5.34 12.77 8.80
C PRO A 481 -5.78 11.42 8.22
N LEU A 482 -4.86 10.45 8.16
CA LEU A 482 -5.14 9.13 7.61
C LEU A 482 -6.01 8.26 8.53
N MET A 483 -5.79 8.28 9.85
CA MET A 483 -6.70 7.56 10.75
C MET A 483 -8.08 8.22 10.77
N LEU A 484 -8.15 9.55 10.72
CA LEU A 484 -9.44 10.25 10.62
C LEU A 484 -10.17 9.94 9.32
N ALA A 485 -9.48 9.91 8.18
CA ALA A 485 -10.08 9.50 6.90
C ALA A 485 -10.64 8.08 6.97
N ALA A 486 -9.92 7.15 7.58
CA ALA A 486 -10.45 5.81 7.82
C ALA A 486 -11.65 5.84 8.77
N LYS A 487 -11.56 6.49 9.93
CA LYS A 487 -12.64 6.56 10.93
C LYS A 487 -13.92 7.14 10.33
N TYR A 488 -13.87 8.34 9.75
CA TYR A 488 -15.04 9.03 9.22
C TYR A 488 -15.50 8.51 7.85
N GLY A 489 -14.63 7.79 7.13
CA GLY A 489 -14.98 7.16 5.86
C GLY A 489 -15.51 5.73 5.98
N SER A 490 -15.74 5.21 7.20
CA SER A 490 -16.06 3.78 7.35
C SER A 490 -16.83 3.32 8.58
N PHE A 491 -17.24 4.21 9.48
CA PHE A 491 -17.87 3.84 10.74
C PHE A 491 -19.26 3.19 10.59
N GLY A 492 -19.66 2.40 11.58
CA GLY A 492 -21.05 1.93 11.70
C GLY A 492 -21.84 2.91 12.55
N ASP A 493 -22.82 3.61 11.98
CA ASP A 493 -23.68 4.55 12.71
C ASP A 493 -24.74 3.80 13.54
N LEU A 494 -24.42 3.45 14.79
CA LEU A 494 -25.27 2.60 15.63
C LEU A 494 -26.43 3.40 16.25
N ASN A 495 -26.24 4.70 16.46
CA ASN A 495 -27.20 5.56 17.13
C ASN A 495 -27.97 6.49 16.16
N GLY A 496 -27.59 6.54 14.88
CA GLY A 496 -28.28 7.27 13.81
C GLY A 496 -27.97 8.77 13.77
N ASN A 497 -26.91 9.23 14.43
CA ASN A 497 -26.52 10.65 14.47
C ASN A 497 -25.59 11.04 13.30
N GLY A 498 -25.15 10.07 12.49
CA GLY A 498 -24.22 10.29 11.39
C GLY A 498 -22.78 10.58 11.82
N LEU A 499 -22.36 10.27 13.05
CA LEU A 499 -21.03 10.51 13.60
C LEU A 499 -20.45 9.23 14.22
N PRO A 500 -19.12 9.04 14.19
CA PRO A 500 -18.44 7.96 14.92
C PRO A 500 -18.13 8.35 16.37
N ASP A 501 -19.15 8.67 17.16
CA ASP A 501 -19.00 9.20 18.52
C ASP A 501 -18.97 8.13 19.62
N LEU A 502 -19.38 6.90 19.31
CA LEU A 502 -19.21 5.74 20.19
C LEU A 502 -18.01 4.90 19.73
N GLN A 503 -17.26 4.35 20.69
CA GLN A 503 -16.06 3.56 20.37
C GLN A 503 -16.39 2.36 19.47
N GLU A 504 -17.51 1.70 19.73
CA GLU A 504 -18.00 0.51 19.00
C GLU A 504 -18.33 0.80 17.53
N GLU A 505 -18.48 2.07 17.15
CA GLU A 505 -18.82 2.48 15.78
C GLU A 505 -17.60 2.51 14.87
N TRP A 506 -16.39 2.65 15.42
CA TRP A 506 -15.18 2.87 14.62
C TRP A 506 -13.96 2.04 15.06
N ALA A 507 -13.86 1.65 16.32
CA ALA A 507 -12.64 1.08 16.88
C ALA A 507 -12.56 -0.45 16.68
N ASP A 508 -11.41 -0.93 16.22
CA ASP A 508 -11.09 -2.35 16.24
C ASP A 508 -10.47 -2.73 17.59
N GLU A 509 -11.24 -3.40 18.44
CA GLU A 509 -10.83 -3.78 19.79
C GLU A 509 -9.59 -4.70 19.84
N ASN A 510 -9.24 -5.34 18.72
CA ASN A 510 -8.09 -6.24 18.63
C ASN A 510 -6.84 -5.54 18.08
N ARG A 511 -6.93 -4.26 17.69
CA ARG A 511 -5.83 -3.52 17.08
C ARG A 511 -5.64 -2.18 17.77
N MET A 512 -4.46 -2.03 18.37
CA MET A 512 -4.04 -0.81 19.06
C MET A 512 -2.74 -0.27 18.45
N ASP A 513 -2.53 1.03 18.58
CA ASP A 513 -1.23 1.65 18.33
C ASP A 513 -0.22 1.33 19.45
N VAL A 514 1.01 1.85 19.29
CA VAL A 514 2.12 1.64 20.23
C VAL A 514 1.85 2.22 21.63
N ASN A 515 0.88 3.11 21.78
CA ASN A 515 0.51 3.75 23.04
C ASN A 515 -0.77 3.14 23.64
N GLY A 516 -1.35 2.13 23.00
CA GLY A 516 -2.51 1.38 23.48
C GLY A 516 -3.85 1.99 23.08
N ASN A 517 -3.88 2.94 22.14
CA ASN A 517 -5.14 3.48 21.62
C ASN A 517 -5.68 2.59 20.50
N TYR A 518 -7.00 2.39 20.45
CA TYR A 518 -7.61 1.60 19.39
C TYR A 518 -7.43 2.24 18.02
N LEU A 519 -7.20 1.40 17.02
CA LEU A 519 -7.15 1.81 15.61
C LEU A 519 -8.54 1.70 14.96
N PRO A 520 -8.87 2.59 14.00
CA PRO A 520 -10.10 2.44 13.23
C PRO A 520 -10.20 1.12 12.45
N PHE A 521 -11.41 0.58 12.29
CA PHE A 521 -11.69 -0.69 11.59
C PHE A 521 -11.02 -0.81 10.22
N ARG A 522 -10.97 0.29 9.46
CA ARG A 522 -10.42 0.31 8.10
C ARG A 522 -9.08 1.06 7.97
N PHE A 523 -8.43 1.37 9.09
CA PHE A 523 -7.08 1.89 9.11
C PHE A 523 -6.10 0.76 9.38
N PHE A 524 -5.16 0.51 8.48
CA PHE A 524 -4.17 -0.53 8.61
C PHE A 524 -2.78 0.07 8.51
N TYR A 525 -2.03 0.03 9.60
CA TYR A 525 -0.66 0.50 9.65
C TYR A 525 0.29 -0.69 9.62
N ALA A 526 1.39 -0.52 8.90
CA ALA A 526 2.47 -1.49 8.84
C ALA A 526 3.78 -0.81 9.23
N GLU A 527 4.31 -1.17 10.39
CA GLU A 527 5.64 -0.71 10.82
C GLU A 527 6.76 -1.38 10.02
N HIS A 528 6.48 -2.57 9.47
CA HIS A 528 7.42 -3.36 8.71
C HIS A 528 6.72 -4.32 7.74
N GLY A 529 7.50 -4.92 6.84
CA GLY A 529 6.98 -5.74 5.74
C GLY A 529 6.06 -6.91 6.12
N GLY A 530 6.22 -7.50 7.30
CA GLY A 530 5.32 -8.56 7.78
C GLY A 530 3.88 -8.10 8.04
N GLU A 531 3.71 -6.92 8.66
CA GLU A 531 2.40 -6.35 8.96
C GLU A 531 1.69 -5.87 7.70
N LEU A 532 2.47 -5.37 6.73
CA LEU A 532 1.95 -4.89 5.45
C LEU A 532 1.04 -5.91 4.77
N ILE A 533 1.45 -7.18 4.75
CA ILE A 533 0.67 -8.26 4.14
C ILE A 533 -0.64 -8.49 4.88
N ASN A 534 -0.60 -8.55 6.21
CA ASN A 534 -1.79 -8.78 7.03
C ASN A 534 -2.78 -7.64 6.82
N SER A 535 -2.30 -6.40 6.89
CA SER A 535 -3.04 -5.18 6.59
C SER A 535 -3.74 -5.26 5.23
N PHE A 536 -3.02 -5.69 4.20
CA PHE A 536 -3.57 -5.84 2.87
C PHE A 536 -4.67 -6.91 2.76
N TRP A 537 -4.53 -8.07 3.40
CA TRP A 537 -5.60 -9.07 3.45
C TRP A 537 -6.86 -8.52 4.13
N HIS A 538 -6.69 -7.76 5.19
CA HIS A 538 -7.81 -7.11 5.89
C HIS A 538 -8.48 -5.99 5.10
N VAL A 539 -7.77 -5.33 4.16
CA VAL A 539 -8.39 -4.36 3.24
C VAL A 539 -9.24 -5.06 2.18
N PHE A 540 -8.74 -6.13 1.57
CA PHE A 540 -9.44 -6.74 0.43
C PHE A 540 -10.59 -7.65 0.84
N LEU A 541 -10.51 -8.35 1.98
CA LEU A 541 -11.57 -9.28 2.41
C LEU A 541 -12.96 -8.61 2.61
N PRO A 542 -13.06 -7.42 3.23
CA PRO A 542 -14.35 -6.74 3.44
C PRO A 542 -14.91 -6.05 2.19
N ILE A 543 -14.08 -5.69 1.21
CA ILE A 543 -14.56 -5.07 -0.04
C ILE A 543 -15.49 -6.01 -0.81
N TYR A 544 -15.34 -7.32 -0.59
CA TYR A 544 -16.09 -8.37 -1.30
C TYR A 544 -17.07 -9.14 -0.41
N LYS A 545 -17.31 -8.70 0.84
CA LYS A 545 -18.32 -9.25 1.75
C LYS A 545 -19.36 -8.19 2.04
#